data_AF-A0A0W0SRW3-F1
#
_entry.id   AF-A0A0W0SRW3-F1
#
_cell.length_a   1.000
_cell.length_b   1.000
_cell.length_c   1.000
_cell.angle_alpha   90.00
_cell.angle_beta   90.00
_cell.angle_gamma   90.00
#
_symmetry.space_group_name_H-M   'P 1'
#
loop_
_entity.id
_entity.type
_entity.pdbx_description
1 polymer ?
#
loop_
_entity_poly.entity_id
_entity_poly.type
_entity_poly.pdbx_seq_one_letter_code
_entity_poly.pdbx_strand_id
1 'polypeptide(L)'
;MSFITTTFFGAHGSGKTSLIYRLKSGRFVSDEERRYTRDYPEDNSPVYYTTVHIDESSRLKIWDISESDKVPPQYIPELKKAYLKDCQVCVYALDLSKNFDEEAFAVDIKLIKETSPDTAIVLVGCKSDLQETRKIDDALLHKIQKKYDIPYEPIITSALKDEKVQELFTTITQIGQYQKAKNYVNPHTQRKPSWLHRPTLTEMKALLKPNLPFYEAVTNLETLIQELPLQQRQVIEDALVELLIGLHNSEQDKKEVIETFVNKCSTALQEASALGVAKSIITKVSQGILVVAAASTVTVLLGSLIFGLGIGTLIIGSLIGAGIGYHLVSQGFFKSPINRAFDELIGAIDINSNFIEDTTLTSLGS
;
A
#
# COMPACT_ATOMS: atom_id res chain seq x y z
N MET A 1 3.46 6.80 10.20
CA MET A 1 2.76 7.75 9.31
C MET A 1 3.42 7.71 7.93
N SER A 2 2.66 7.34 6.90
CA SER A 2 3.10 7.24 5.51
C SER A 2 2.98 8.60 4.81
N PHE A 3 3.99 8.95 4.01
CA PHE A 3 3.95 10.08 3.10
C PHE A 3 4.02 9.56 1.67
N ILE A 4 3.02 9.93 0.87
CA ILE A 4 2.97 9.67 -0.56
C ILE A 4 3.16 10.99 -1.29
N THR A 5 4.08 11.01 -2.24
CA THR A 5 4.34 12.16 -3.11
C THR A 5 3.58 11.96 -4.42
N THR A 6 2.74 12.95 -4.73
CA THR A 6 1.91 12.97 -5.92
C THR A 6 2.14 14.25 -6.69
N THR A 7 2.23 14.14 -8.01
CA THR A 7 2.41 15.28 -8.90
C THR A 7 1.23 15.35 -9.87
N PHE A 8 0.63 16.53 -10.01
CA PHE A 8 -0.54 16.77 -10.85
C PHE A 8 -0.11 17.42 -12.17
N PHE A 9 -0.42 16.74 -13.27
CA PHE A 9 -0.19 17.15 -14.65
C PHE A 9 -1.52 17.38 -15.38
N GLY A 10 -1.44 18.05 -16.53
CA GLY A 10 -2.58 18.38 -17.39
C GLY A 10 -2.59 19.85 -17.76
N ALA A 11 -3.33 20.17 -18.82
CA ALA A 11 -3.37 21.52 -19.40
C ALA A 11 -3.79 22.60 -18.40
N HIS A 12 -3.44 23.86 -18.71
CA HIS A 12 -3.94 25.01 -17.96
C HIS A 12 -5.49 25.01 -17.89
N GLY A 13 -6.02 25.21 -16.68
CA GLY A 13 -7.45 25.20 -16.42
C GLY A 13 -8.13 23.83 -16.47
N SER A 14 -7.38 22.71 -16.42
CA SER A 14 -7.96 21.36 -16.45
C SER A 14 -8.77 21.00 -15.21
N GLY A 15 -8.53 21.65 -14.07
CA GLY A 15 -9.24 21.42 -12.80
C GLY A 15 -8.37 20.92 -11.65
N LYS A 16 -7.06 20.72 -11.87
CA LYS A 16 -6.07 20.27 -10.85
C LYS A 16 -6.18 21.04 -9.53
N THR A 17 -5.99 22.36 -9.60
CA THR A 17 -5.98 23.25 -8.44
C THR A 17 -7.32 23.24 -7.71
N SER A 18 -8.45 23.22 -8.43
CA SER A 18 -9.78 23.15 -7.83
C SER A 18 -10.03 21.82 -7.11
N LEU A 19 -9.56 20.68 -7.63
CA LEU A 19 -9.66 19.38 -6.94
C LEU A 19 -8.85 19.37 -5.65
N ILE A 20 -7.60 19.83 -5.72
CA ILE A 20 -6.70 19.89 -4.56
C ILE A 20 -7.26 20.83 -3.50
N TYR A 21 -7.77 22.00 -3.91
CA TYR A 21 -8.36 22.96 -3.00
C TYR A 21 -9.68 22.46 -2.40
N ARG A 22 -10.53 21.77 -3.18
CA ARG A 22 -11.76 21.16 -2.68
C ARG A 22 -11.46 20.15 -1.58
N LEU A 23 -10.50 19.26 -1.80
CA LEU A 23 -10.07 18.31 -0.77
C LEU A 23 -9.57 19.03 0.49
N LYS A 24 -8.70 20.04 0.32
CA LYS A 24 -8.06 20.73 1.44
C LYS A 24 -9.03 21.58 2.28
N SER A 25 -9.97 22.25 1.63
CA SER A 25 -10.81 23.29 2.25
C SER A 25 -12.27 22.89 2.45
N GLY A 26 -12.69 21.76 1.86
CA GLY A 26 -14.09 21.35 1.81
C GLY A 26 -14.99 22.23 0.91
N ARG A 27 -14.45 23.27 0.26
CA ARG A 27 -15.22 24.19 -0.60
C ARG A 27 -14.63 24.35 -2.00
N PHE A 28 -15.48 24.69 -2.95
CA PHE A 28 -15.07 25.17 -4.26
C PHE A 28 -14.95 26.69 -4.24
N VAL A 29 -14.06 27.20 -5.09
CA VAL A 29 -13.83 28.63 -5.28
C VAL A 29 -14.08 28.94 -6.73
N SER A 30 -15.05 29.81 -7.02
CA SER A 30 -15.32 30.26 -8.38
C SER A 30 -14.17 31.14 -8.88
N ASP A 31 -14.06 31.30 -10.20
CA ASP A 31 -13.01 32.14 -10.81
C ASP A 31 -13.05 33.59 -10.30
N GLU A 32 -14.24 34.10 -9.97
CA GLU A 32 -14.44 35.43 -9.39
C GLU A 32 -13.92 35.53 -7.94
N GLU A 33 -14.08 34.46 -7.16
CA GLU A 33 -13.68 34.39 -5.75
C GLU A 33 -12.18 34.14 -5.55
N ARG A 34 -11.48 33.60 -6.56
CA ARG A 34 -10.05 33.22 -6.46
C ARG A 34 -9.18 34.37 -5.99
N ARG A 35 -9.39 35.57 -6.55
CA ARG A 35 -8.59 36.78 -6.24
C ARG A 35 -8.73 37.24 -4.79
N TYR A 36 -9.81 36.85 -4.12
CA TYR A 36 -10.12 37.26 -2.75
C TYR A 36 -9.89 36.13 -1.74
N THR A 37 -9.55 34.92 -2.20
CA THR A 37 -9.31 33.78 -1.34
C THR A 37 -7.82 33.70 -1.00
N ARG A 38 -7.46 34.15 0.21
CA ARG A 38 -6.07 34.26 0.70
C ARG A 38 -5.23 32.99 0.53
N ASP A 39 -5.83 31.81 0.73
CA ASP A 39 -5.11 30.52 0.72
C ASP A 39 -5.29 29.74 -0.59
N TYR A 40 -5.93 30.34 -1.60
CA TYR A 40 -6.05 29.73 -2.93
C TYR A 40 -4.75 29.97 -3.69
N PRO A 41 -4.20 28.97 -4.40
CA PRO A 41 -2.97 29.14 -5.17
C PRO A 41 -3.13 30.25 -6.21
N GLU A 42 -2.19 31.20 -6.24
CA GLU A 42 -2.21 32.24 -7.26
C GLU A 42 -2.09 31.61 -8.65
N ASP A 43 -2.93 32.04 -9.60
CA ASP A 43 -2.92 31.55 -10.99
C ASP A 43 -1.54 31.73 -11.67
N ASN A 44 -0.70 32.59 -11.12
CA ASN A 44 0.65 32.90 -11.59
C ASN A 44 1.77 32.06 -10.97
N SER A 45 1.48 31.14 -10.04
CA SER A 45 2.51 30.25 -9.49
C SER A 45 2.70 29.05 -10.42
N PRO A 46 3.91 28.81 -10.96
CA PRO A 46 4.15 27.65 -11.83
C PRO A 46 4.08 26.32 -11.07
N VAL A 47 4.26 26.37 -9.75
CA VAL A 47 4.18 25.21 -8.87
C VAL A 47 3.43 25.61 -7.62
N TYR A 48 2.45 24.80 -7.22
CA TYR A 48 1.82 24.88 -5.92
C TYR A 48 2.08 23.61 -5.13
N TYR A 49 2.50 23.78 -3.87
CA TYR A 49 2.77 22.67 -2.96
C TYR A 49 1.79 22.70 -1.80
N THR A 50 1.23 21.54 -1.47
CA THR A 50 0.46 21.37 -0.24
C THR A 50 0.64 19.97 0.32
N THR A 51 0.43 19.82 1.62
CA THR A 51 0.26 18.52 2.25
C THR A 51 -1.18 18.39 2.72
N VAL A 52 -1.81 17.24 2.42
CA VAL A 52 -3.18 16.96 2.86
C VAL A 52 -3.23 15.66 3.65
N HIS A 53 -4.00 15.68 4.73
CA HIS A 53 -4.29 14.50 5.54
C HIS A 53 -5.43 13.72 4.89
N ILE A 54 -5.21 12.44 4.62
CA ILE A 54 -6.24 11.56 4.05
C ILE A 54 -6.88 10.74 5.17
N ASP A 55 -6.06 10.21 6.06
CA ASP A 55 -6.46 9.47 7.26
C ASP A 55 -5.39 9.64 8.37
N GLU A 56 -5.57 8.96 9.50
CA GLU A 56 -4.64 9.02 10.64
C GLU A 56 -3.23 8.52 10.31
N SER A 57 -3.13 7.62 9.34
CA SER A 57 -1.91 6.91 8.96
C SER A 57 -1.24 7.49 7.71
N SER A 58 -1.95 8.27 6.89
CA SER A 58 -1.55 8.67 5.54
C SER A 58 -1.63 10.17 5.26
N ARG A 59 -0.55 10.71 4.68
CA ARG A 59 -0.50 12.08 4.15
C ARG A 59 -0.06 12.11 2.70
N LEU A 60 -0.69 12.96 1.90
CA LEU A 60 -0.28 13.26 0.53
C LEU A 60 0.53 14.55 0.49
N LYS A 61 1.73 14.49 -0.09
CA LYS A 61 2.50 15.65 -0.54
C LYS A 61 2.15 15.88 -2.00
N ILE A 62 1.49 16.99 -2.29
CA ILE A 62 0.94 17.27 -3.62
C ILE A 62 1.72 18.41 -4.25
N TRP A 63 2.23 18.15 -5.45
CA TRP A 63 2.80 19.15 -6.35
C TRP A 63 1.84 19.40 -7.51
N ASP A 64 1.23 20.58 -7.58
CA ASP A 64 0.42 21.03 -8.72
C ASP A 64 1.30 21.84 -9.65
N ILE A 65 1.57 21.30 -10.85
CA ILE A 65 2.39 21.98 -11.85
C ILE A 65 1.45 22.68 -12.82
N SER A 66 1.54 24.00 -12.86
CA SER A 66 0.79 24.82 -13.80
C SER A 66 1.66 25.22 -14.98
N GLU A 67 1.08 25.19 -16.17
CA GLU A 67 1.63 25.86 -17.34
C GLU A 67 1.31 27.34 -17.18
N SER A 68 2.18 28.05 -16.45
CA SER A 68 2.07 29.49 -16.19
C SER A 68 2.74 30.28 -17.31
N ASP A 69 2.12 31.39 -17.71
CA ASP A 69 2.69 32.35 -18.66
C ASP A 69 4.02 32.98 -18.19
N LYS A 70 4.36 32.83 -16.89
CA LYS A 70 5.63 33.29 -16.31
C LYS A 70 6.79 32.32 -16.52
N VAL A 71 6.52 31.06 -16.87
CA VAL A 71 7.56 30.09 -17.20
C VAL A 71 7.63 29.99 -18.71
N PRO A 72 8.74 30.39 -19.35
CA PRO A 72 8.88 30.25 -20.79
C PRO A 72 8.65 28.78 -21.20
N PRO A 73 7.89 28.51 -22.28
CA PRO A 73 7.46 27.15 -22.64
C PRO A 73 8.61 26.13 -22.73
N GLN A 74 9.81 26.56 -23.12
CA GLN A 74 10.99 25.71 -23.21
C GLN A 74 11.47 25.15 -21.86
N TYR A 75 11.13 25.77 -20.73
CA TYR A 75 11.52 25.32 -19.39
C TYR A 75 10.47 24.44 -18.70
N ILE A 76 9.25 24.38 -19.23
CA ILE A 76 8.17 23.55 -18.65
C ILE A 76 8.58 22.07 -18.53
N PRO A 77 9.23 21.44 -19.54
CA PRO A 77 9.66 20.05 -19.41
C PRO A 77 10.67 19.83 -18.28
N GLU A 78 11.63 20.75 -18.08
CA GLU A 78 12.62 20.65 -17.01
C GLU A 78 11.97 20.81 -15.63
N LEU A 79 11.01 21.72 -15.51
CA LEU A 79 10.21 21.90 -14.31
C LEU A 79 9.43 20.61 -13.99
N LYS A 80 8.68 20.08 -14.96
CA LYS A 80 7.95 18.81 -14.83
C LYS A 80 8.88 17.67 -14.38
N LYS A 81 10.08 17.56 -14.95
CA LYS A 81 11.09 16.56 -14.53
C LYS A 81 11.51 16.70 -13.07
N ALA A 82 11.77 17.93 -12.63
CA ALA A 82 12.24 18.19 -11.26
C ALA A 82 11.23 17.71 -10.19
N TYR A 83 9.94 17.83 -10.48
CA TYR A 83 8.85 17.43 -9.56
C TYR A 83 8.28 16.03 -9.84
N LEU A 84 8.79 15.32 -10.84
CA LEU A 84 8.56 13.88 -11.02
C LEU A 84 9.55 13.03 -10.23
N LYS A 85 10.69 13.61 -9.83
CA LYS A 85 11.65 12.94 -8.97
C LYS A 85 10.95 12.53 -7.66
N ASP A 86 10.97 11.24 -7.36
CA ASP A 86 10.37 10.64 -6.16
C ASP A 86 8.85 10.71 -6.10
N CYS A 87 8.22 10.95 -7.24
CA CYS A 87 6.78 10.87 -7.39
C CYS A 87 6.34 9.40 -7.36
N GLN A 88 5.49 9.02 -6.41
CA GLN A 88 4.87 7.68 -6.42
C GLN A 88 3.71 7.63 -7.42
N VAL A 89 2.96 8.72 -7.54
CA VAL A 89 1.77 8.80 -8.40
C VAL A 89 1.74 10.12 -9.16
N CYS A 90 1.71 10.05 -10.50
CA CYS A 90 1.39 11.18 -11.35
C CYS A 90 -0.10 11.15 -11.69
N VAL A 91 -0.81 12.21 -11.33
CA VAL A 91 -2.23 12.39 -11.65
C VAL A 91 -2.34 13.26 -12.89
N TYR A 92 -2.94 12.74 -13.95
CA TYR A 92 -3.16 13.50 -15.18
C TYR A 92 -4.61 13.96 -15.29
N ALA A 93 -4.85 15.26 -15.12
CA ALA A 93 -6.17 15.86 -15.13
C ALA A 93 -6.59 16.32 -16.54
N LEU A 94 -7.73 15.80 -17.02
CA LEU A 94 -8.39 16.19 -18.26
C LEU A 94 -9.66 16.97 -17.97
N ASP A 95 -9.84 18.13 -18.61
CA ASP A 95 -11.12 18.84 -18.60
C ASP A 95 -12.09 18.14 -19.56
N LEU A 96 -13.17 17.55 -19.02
CA LEU A 96 -14.12 16.81 -19.85
C LEU A 96 -14.89 17.68 -20.84
N SER A 97 -14.91 19.01 -20.65
CA SER A 97 -15.56 19.99 -21.55
C SER A 97 -14.67 20.45 -22.72
N LYS A 98 -13.38 20.09 -22.71
CA LYS A 98 -12.41 20.50 -23.74
C LYS A 98 -12.06 19.34 -24.67
N ASN A 99 -11.59 19.67 -25.87
CA ASN A 99 -11.05 18.66 -26.79
C ASN A 99 -9.81 18.02 -26.16
N PHE A 100 -9.66 16.71 -26.36
CA PHE A 100 -8.46 16.00 -25.95
C PHE A 100 -7.29 16.36 -26.88
N ASP A 101 -6.23 16.91 -26.31
CA ASP A 101 -4.96 17.14 -27.00
C ASP A 101 -4.07 15.92 -26.83
N GLU A 102 -4.10 15.04 -27.84
CA GLU A 102 -3.35 13.80 -27.82
C GLU A 102 -1.84 14.01 -27.92
N GLU A 103 -1.38 15.02 -28.63
CA GLU A 103 0.04 15.29 -28.82
C GLU A 103 0.67 15.77 -27.51
N ALA A 104 0.05 16.74 -26.85
CA ALA A 104 0.50 17.22 -25.54
C ALA A 104 0.48 16.10 -24.49
N PHE A 105 -0.58 15.29 -24.47
CA PHE A 105 -0.69 14.13 -23.60
C PHE A 105 0.44 13.12 -23.83
N ALA A 106 0.71 12.76 -25.10
CA ALA A 106 1.75 11.80 -25.44
C ALA A 106 3.15 12.29 -25.01
N VAL A 107 3.43 13.59 -25.17
CA VAL A 107 4.69 14.22 -24.72
C VAL A 107 4.84 14.08 -23.21
N ASP A 108 3.80 14.39 -22.44
CA ASP A 108 3.83 14.30 -20.98
C ASP A 108 3.96 12.85 -20.49
N ILE A 109 3.23 11.89 -21.10
CA ILE A 109 3.35 10.47 -20.74
C ILE A 109 4.77 9.94 -21.00
N LYS A 110 5.37 10.33 -22.14
CA LYS A 110 6.76 9.98 -22.44
C LYS A 110 7.71 10.57 -21.41
N LEU A 111 7.53 11.84 -21.05
CA LEU A 111 8.32 12.53 -20.03
C LEU A 111 8.26 11.81 -18.67
N ILE A 112 7.06 11.39 -18.23
CA ILE A 112 6.86 10.66 -16.97
C ILE A 112 7.63 9.35 -17.00
N LYS A 113 7.41 8.53 -18.04
CA LYS A 113 8.03 7.20 -18.17
C LYS A 113 9.55 7.25 -18.26
N GLU A 114 10.10 8.28 -18.92
CA GLU A 114 11.55 8.47 -19.03
C GLU A 114 12.19 9.00 -17.74
N THR A 115 11.47 9.85 -16.99
CA THR A 115 12.02 10.52 -15.80
C THR A 115 11.88 9.67 -14.54
N SER A 116 10.74 8.98 -14.40
CA SER A 116 10.39 8.20 -13.22
C SER A 116 9.57 6.99 -13.66
N PRO A 117 10.22 5.92 -14.17
CA PRO A 117 9.54 4.76 -14.77
C PRO A 117 8.66 3.98 -13.79
N ASP A 118 8.95 4.07 -12.49
CA ASP A 118 8.19 3.41 -11.42
C ASP A 118 7.01 4.25 -10.90
N THR A 119 6.78 5.45 -11.44
CA THR A 119 5.64 6.29 -11.08
C THR A 119 4.35 5.74 -11.68
N ALA A 120 3.36 5.49 -10.84
CA ALA A 120 2.01 5.16 -11.30
C ALA A 120 1.37 6.37 -11.98
N ILE A 121 0.68 6.16 -13.09
CA ILE A 121 -0.10 7.20 -13.78
C ILE A 121 -1.58 6.95 -13.51
N VAL A 122 -2.31 7.98 -13.06
CA VAL A 122 -3.77 7.93 -12.85
C VAL A 122 -4.43 8.99 -13.72
N LEU A 123 -5.38 8.58 -14.56
CA LEU A 123 -6.16 9.49 -15.40
C LEU A 123 -7.38 10.01 -14.64
N VAL A 124 -7.59 11.33 -14.66
CA VAL A 124 -8.71 11.97 -13.96
C VAL A 124 -9.48 12.85 -14.91
N GLY A 125 -10.76 12.53 -15.11
CA GLY A 125 -11.72 13.41 -15.77
C GLY A 125 -12.23 14.45 -14.77
N CYS A 126 -12.08 15.72 -15.10
CA CYS A 126 -12.49 16.85 -14.27
C CYS A 126 -13.71 17.55 -14.87
N LYS A 127 -14.45 18.27 -14.02
CA LYS A 127 -15.63 19.06 -14.39
C LYS A 127 -16.76 18.21 -14.97
N SER A 128 -17.03 17.06 -14.35
CA SER A 128 -18.18 16.21 -14.69
C SER A 128 -19.52 16.93 -14.58
N ASP A 129 -19.60 18.05 -13.87
CA ASP A 129 -20.78 18.89 -13.80
C ASP A 129 -21.14 19.59 -15.13
N LEU A 130 -20.18 19.74 -16.07
CA LEU A 130 -20.37 20.43 -17.34
C LEU A 130 -20.84 19.50 -18.48
N GLN A 131 -21.83 18.63 -18.21
CA GLN A 131 -22.28 17.58 -19.13
C GLN A 131 -22.73 18.12 -20.50
N GLU A 132 -23.39 19.27 -20.55
CA GLU A 132 -23.88 19.87 -21.80
C GLU A 132 -22.76 20.24 -22.78
N THR A 133 -21.56 20.50 -22.25
CA THR A 133 -20.37 20.88 -23.04
C THR A 133 -19.34 19.76 -23.11
N ARG A 134 -19.69 18.56 -22.64
CA ARG A 134 -18.78 17.42 -22.55
C ARG A 134 -18.30 17.00 -23.94
N LYS A 135 -16.98 16.91 -24.11
CA LYS A 135 -16.30 16.50 -25.34
C LYS A 135 -15.45 15.23 -25.18
N ILE A 136 -15.10 14.89 -23.93
CA ILE A 136 -14.40 13.65 -23.60
C ILE A 136 -15.40 12.73 -22.88
N ASP A 137 -15.86 11.71 -23.60
CA ASP A 137 -16.74 10.68 -23.06
C ASP A 137 -15.94 9.52 -22.43
N ASP A 138 -16.65 8.59 -21.79
CA ASP A 138 -16.04 7.44 -21.11
C ASP A 138 -15.33 6.53 -22.10
N ALA A 139 -15.88 6.36 -23.31
CA ALA A 139 -15.29 5.55 -24.37
C ALA A 139 -13.91 6.09 -24.81
N LEU A 140 -13.78 7.41 -24.95
CA LEU A 140 -12.51 8.06 -25.24
C LEU A 140 -11.52 7.92 -24.07
N LEU A 141 -11.96 8.07 -22.82
CA LEU A 141 -11.09 7.85 -21.65
C LEU A 141 -10.53 6.43 -21.61
N HIS A 142 -11.36 5.41 -21.81
CA HIS A 142 -10.90 4.02 -21.87
C HIS A 142 -9.99 3.76 -23.09
N LYS A 143 -10.25 4.41 -24.22
CA LYS A 143 -9.36 4.35 -25.39
C LYS A 143 -7.98 4.93 -25.07
N ILE A 144 -7.91 6.07 -24.39
CA ILE A 144 -6.66 6.69 -23.94
C ILE A 144 -5.94 5.75 -22.95
N GLN A 145 -6.64 5.28 -21.92
CA GLN A 145 -6.12 4.34 -20.92
C GLN A 145 -5.45 3.14 -21.60
N LYS A 146 -6.16 2.47 -22.52
CA LYS A 146 -5.63 1.31 -23.25
C LYS A 146 -4.47 1.66 -24.19
N LYS A 147 -4.55 2.80 -24.90
CA LYS A 147 -3.50 3.22 -25.86
C LYS A 147 -2.16 3.49 -25.16
N TYR A 148 -2.19 4.05 -23.96
CA TYR A 148 -0.99 4.46 -23.23
C TYR A 148 -0.56 3.50 -22.12
N ASP A 149 -1.26 2.36 -22.00
CA ASP A 149 -1.02 1.32 -20.99
C ASP A 149 -1.10 1.89 -19.56
N ILE A 150 -2.18 2.62 -19.28
CA ILE A 150 -2.45 3.17 -17.96
C ILE A 150 -3.20 2.10 -17.15
N PRO A 151 -2.61 1.58 -16.06
CA PRO A 151 -3.11 0.35 -15.41
C PRO A 151 -4.32 0.57 -14.51
N TYR A 152 -4.70 1.83 -14.25
CA TYR A 152 -5.81 2.19 -13.36
C TYR A 152 -6.97 2.76 -14.16
N GLU A 153 -8.19 2.43 -13.72
CA GLU A 153 -9.41 2.97 -14.32
C GLU A 153 -9.49 4.50 -14.15
N PRO A 154 -9.93 5.25 -15.17
CA PRO A 154 -10.11 6.69 -15.07
C PRO A 154 -11.15 7.06 -14.00
N ILE A 155 -10.84 8.06 -13.18
CA ILE A 155 -11.78 8.59 -12.18
C ILE A 155 -12.37 9.90 -12.69
N ILE A 156 -13.69 9.94 -12.82
CA ILE A 156 -14.44 11.14 -13.24
C ILE A 156 -14.88 11.90 -11.99
N THR A 157 -14.62 13.20 -11.95
CA THR A 157 -14.76 14.04 -10.75
C THR A 157 -15.36 15.41 -11.06
N SER A 158 -16.00 16.00 -10.06
CA SER A 158 -16.35 17.43 -10.05
C SER A 158 -15.92 18.07 -8.74
N ALA A 159 -14.96 18.99 -8.82
CA ALA A 159 -14.62 19.84 -7.69
C ALA A 159 -15.79 20.78 -7.30
N LEU A 160 -16.64 21.17 -8.26
CA LEU A 160 -17.79 22.04 -8.01
C LEU A 160 -18.87 21.32 -7.19
N LYS A 161 -19.20 20.08 -7.57
CA LYS A 161 -20.22 19.26 -6.92
C LYS A 161 -19.70 18.37 -5.79
N ASP A 162 -18.38 18.37 -5.57
CA ASP A 162 -17.69 17.48 -4.64
C ASP A 162 -17.89 15.98 -5.00
N GLU A 163 -18.05 15.70 -6.29
CA GLU A 163 -18.24 14.33 -6.79
C GLU A 163 -16.90 13.62 -6.90
N LYS A 164 -16.79 12.49 -6.19
CA LYS A 164 -15.64 11.56 -6.21
C LYS A 164 -14.29 12.19 -5.86
N VAL A 165 -14.27 13.36 -5.21
CA VAL A 165 -13.02 14.01 -4.78
C VAL A 165 -12.32 13.16 -3.73
N GLN A 166 -13.03 12.77 -2.66
CA GLN A 166 -12.44 11.92 -1.62
C GLN A 166 -12.02 10.54 -2.16
N GLU A 167 -12.82 9.95 -3.05
CA GLU A 167 -12.53 8.68 -3.73
C GLU A 167 -11.22 8.75 -4.52
N LEU A 168 -11.02 9.81 -5.30
CA LEU A 168 -9.79 10.06 -6.05
C LEU A 168 -8.57 10.07 -5.13
N PHE A 169 -8.58 10.88 -4.07
CA PHE A 169 -7.42 11.04 -3.20
C PHE A 169 -7.15 9.81 -2.32
N THR A 170 -8.19 9.06 -1.96
CA THR A 170 -8.06 7.75 -1.30
C THR A 170 -7.38 6.76 -2.24
N THR A 171 -7.83 6.72 -3.50
CA THR A 171 -7.27 5.82 -4.54
C THR A 171 -5.80 6.16 -4.83
N ILE A 172 -5.47 7.44 -5.01
CA ILE A 172 -4.07 7.89 -5.19
C ILE A 172 -3.20 7.46 -4.01
N THR A 173 -3.70 7.56 -2.78
CA THR A 173 -2.96 7.17 -1.58
C THR A 173 -2.66 5.67 -1.59
N GLN A 174 -3.66 4.84 -1.86
CA GLN A 174 -3.51 3.38 -1.94
C GLN A 174 -2.52 2.96 -3.05
N ILE A 175 -2.66 3.57 -4.23
CA ILE A 175 -1.74 3.35 -5.36
C ILE A 175 -0.31 3.74 -4.97
N GLY A 176 -0.14 4.90 -4.33
CA GLY A 176 1.17 5.39 -3.91
C GLY A 176 1.83 4.51 -2.86
N GLN A 177 1.07 4.02 -1.87
CA GLN A 177 1.54 3.06 -0.88
C GLN A 177 2.02 1.77 -1.54
N TYR A 178 1.22 1.23 -2.49
CA TYR A 178 1.60 0.07 -3.28
C TYR A 178 2.91 0.31 -4.05
N GLN A 179 3.04 1.43 -4.78
CA GLN A 179 4.27 1.72 -5.53
C GLN A 179 5.48 1.84 -4.63
N LYS A 180 5.33 2.51 -3.48
CA LYS A 180 6.41 2.66 -2.49
C LYS A 180 6.89 1.30 -1.97
N ALA A 181 5.96 0.43 -1.57
CA ALA A 181 6.29 -0.90 -1.09
C ALA A 181 6.90 -1.78 -2.20
N LYS A 182 6.32 -1.74 -3.41
CA LYS A 182 6.79 -2.49 -4.59
C LYS A 182 8.22 -2.11 -4.93
N ASN A 183 8.53 -0.82 -4.97
CA ASN A 183 9.87 -0.32 -5.32
C ASN A 183 10.91 -0.68 -4.24
N TYR A 184 10.49 -0.79 -2.97
CA TYR A 184 11.35 -1.21 -1.87
C TYR A 184 11.78 -2.67 -1.98
N VAL A 185 10.86 -3.57 -2.35
CA VAL A 185 11.13 -5.00 -2.46
C VAL A 185 11.72 -5.42 -3.81
N ASN A 186 11.59 -4.59 -4.85
CA ASN A 186 12.12 -4.91 -6.17
C ASN A 186 13.67 -4.89 -6.17
N PRO A 187 14.35 -6.02 -6.44
CA PRO A 187 15.82 -6.10 -6.46
C PRO A 187 16.45 -5.34 -7.63
N HIS A 188 15.68 -5.08 -8.70
CA HIS A 188 16.14 -4.36 -9.90
C HIS A 188 15.93 -2.85 -9.83
N THR A 189 15.41 -2.31 -8.72
CA THR A 189 15.36 -0.86 -8.50
C THR A 189 16.80 -0.35 -8.39
N GLN A 190 17.35 0.12 -9.52
CA GLN A 190 18.78 0.40 -9.74
C GLN A 190 19.40 1.36 -8.71
N ARG A 191 18.58 2.12 -7.99
CA ARG A 191 18.96 2.88 -6.80
C ARG A 191 17.80 2.79 -5.82
N LYS A 192 17.98 2.09 -4.68
CA LYS A 192 17.11 2.34 -3.51
C LYS A 192 17.34 3.80 -3.14
N PRO A 193 16.35 4.69 -3.33
CA PRO A 193 16.60 6.11 -3.14
C PRO A 193 17.01 6.40 -1.68
N SER A 194 17.84 7.42 -1.45
CA SER A 194 18.36 7.72 -0.09
C SER A 194 17.27 8.11 0.92
N TRP A 195 16.07 8.47 0.45
CA TRP A 195 14.87 8.75 1.25
C TRP A 195 13.91 7.56 1.37
N LEU A 196 14.28 6.39 0.85
CA LEU A 196 13.45 5.19 0.97
C LEU A 196 13.55 4.65 2.40
N HIS A 197 12.80 5.30 3.30
CA HIS A 197 12.61 4.83 4.66
C HIS A 197 12.07 3.39 4.63
N ARG A 198 12.43 2.62 5.66
CA ARG A 198 11.83 1.30 5.89
C ARG A 198 10.31 1.42 5.78
N PRO A 199 9.65 0.58 4.96
CA PRO A 199 8.22 0.68 4.75
C PRO A 199 7.48 0.36 6.05
N THR A 200 6.32 0.98 6.26
CA THR A 200 5.44 0.64 7.38
C THR A 200 4.71 -0.68 7.09
N LEU A 201 4.14 -1.30 8.14
CA LEU A 201 3.28 -2.48 7.96
C LEU A 201 2.11 -2.17 7.01
N THR A 202 1.47 -1.01 7.14
CA THR A 202 0.40 -0.55 6.23
C THR A 202 0.86 -0.51 4.78
N GLU A 203 2.06 0.03 4.50
CA GLU A 203 2.62 0.09 3.15
C GLU A 203 2.90 -1.33 2.62
N MET A 204 3.46 -2.21 3.44
CA MET A 204 3.74 -3.60 3.04
C MET A 204 2.46 -4.42 2.81
N LYS A 205 1.40 -4.19 3.60
CA LYS A 205 0.09 -4.81 3.40
C LYS A 205 -0.52 -4.46 2.04
N ALA A 206 -0.18 -3.32 1.45
CA ALA A 206 -0.64 -2.96 0.11
C ALA A 206 -0.17 -3.94 -0.98
N LEU A 207 0.92 -4.70 -0.74
CA LEU A 207 1.39 -5.75 -1.66
C LEU A 207 0.59 -7.05 -1.57
N LEU A 208 -0.18 -7.22 -0.49
CA LEU A 208 -0.97 -8.42 -0.24
C LEU A 208 -2.34 -8.28 -0.91
N LYS A 209 -2.85 -9.38 -1.47
CA LYS A 209 -4.21 -9.40 -2.02
C LYS A 209 -5.22 -9.56 -0.86
N PRO A 210 -6.21 -8.66 -0.71
CA PRO A 210 -7.13 -8.66 0.44
C PRO A 210 -7.94 -9.95 0.63
N ASN A 211 -8.15 -10.71 -0.44
CA ASN A 211 -8.93 -11.95 -0.44
C ASN A 211 -8.08 -13.21 -0.16
N LEU A 212 -6.78 -13.06 0.12
CA LEU A 212 -5.92 -14.19 0.44
C LEU A 212 -5.83 -14.40 1.96
N PRO A 213 -5.78 -15.67 2.43
CA PRO A 213 -5.64 -15.98 3.86
C PRO A 213 -4.45 -15.30 4.54
N PHE A 214 -3.38 -15.04 3.78
CA PHE A 214 -2.20 -14.37 4.33
C PHE A 214 -2.47 -12.90 4.71
N TYR A 215 -3.26 -12.17 3.92
CA TYR A 215 -3.66 -10.81 4.27
C TYR A 215 -4.49 -10.78 5.55
N GLU A 216 -5.43 -11.71 5.66
CA GLU A 216 -6.29 -11.86 6.83
C GLU A 216 -5.48 -12.22 8.08
N ALA A 217 -4.55 -13.18 7.97
CA ALA A 217 -3.65 -13.56 9.05
C ALA A 217 -2.85 -12.36 9.59
N VAL A 218 -2.25 -11.56 8.68
CA VAL A 218 -1.49 -10.36 9.05
C VAL A 218 -2.39 -9.32 9.74
N THR A 219 -3.60 -9.09 9.21
CA THR A 219 -4.55 -8.11 9.77
C THR A 219 -5.08 -8.54 11.14
N ASN A 220 -5.34 -9.84 11.32
CA ASN A 220 -5.75 -10.38 12.60
C ASN A 220 -4.63 -10.26 13.63
N LEU A 221 -3.38 -10.57 13.26
CA LEU A 221 -2.25 -10.39 14.17
C LEU A 221 -2.05 -8.92 14.56
N GLU A 222 -2.14 -8.00 13.60
CA GLU A 222 -2.06 -6.54 13.84
C GLU A 222 -3.11 -6.05 14.86
N THR A 223 -4.30 -6.67 14.85
CA THR A 223 -5.36 -6.38 15.84
C THR A 223 -5.01 -6.97 17.21
N LEU A 224 -4.55 -8.22 17.25
CA LEU A 224 -4.22 -8.91 18.51
C LEU A 224 -3.07 -8.24 19.27
N ILE A 225 -2.06 -7.70 18.57
CA ILE A 225 -0.92 -7.05 19.22
C ILE A 225 -1.25 -5.67 19.82
N GLN A 226 -2.45 -5.12 19.59
CA GLN A 226 -2.87 -3.87 20.23
C GLN A 226 -3.04 -4.01 21.76
N GLU A 227 -3.20 -5.23 22.26
CA GLU A 227 -3.25 -5.54 23.69
C GLU A 227 -1.86 -5.63 24.35
N LEU A 228 -0.78 -5.62 23.56
CA LEU A 228 0.60 -5.66 24.06
C LEU A 228 1.14 -4.25 24.40
N PRO A 229 2.16 -4.16 25.29
CA PRO A 229 2.89 -2.92 25.49
C PRO A 229 3.52 -2.42 24.19
N LEU A 230 3.68 -1.09 24.08
CA LEU A 230 4.09 -0.40 22.85
C LEU A 230 5.39 -0.96 22.26
N GLN A 231 6.38 -1.26 23.10
CA GLN A 231 7.68 -1.76 22.65
C GLN A 231 7.55 -3.14 21.97
N GLN A 232 6.84 -4.09 22.59
CA GLN A 232 6.67 -5.44 22.02
C GLN A 232 5.76 -5.42 20.79
N ARG A 233 4.75 -4.54 20.76
CA ARG A 233 3.95 -4.29 19.55
C ARG A 233 4.84 -3.86 18.39
N GLN A 234 5.71 -2.87 18.59
CA GLN A 234 6.63 -2.38 17.57
C GLN A 234 7.60 -3.46 17.08
N VAL A 235 8.13 -4.31 17.98
CA VAL A 235 9.01 -5.43 17.58
C VAL A 235 8.28 -6.42 16.69
N ILE A 236 7.00 -6.74 16.99
CA ILE A 236 6.22 -7.67 16.17
C ILE A 236 5.82 -7.02 14.82
N GLU A 237 5.45 -5.74 14.81
CA GLU A 237 5.19 -5.00 13.56
C GLU A 237 6.44 -4.97 12.65
N ASP A 238 7.61 -4.73 13.23
CA ASP A 238 8.88 -4.74 12.51
C ASP A 238 9.22 -6.14 11.95
N ALA A 239 8.96 -7.19 12.74
CA ALA A 239 9.14 -8.57 12.30
C ALA A 239 8.18 -8.92 11.15
N LEU A 240 6.93 -8.44 11.18
CA LEU A 240 5.98 -8.59 10.08
C LEU A 240 6.47 -7.87 8.81
N VAL A 241 7.00 -6.65 8.94
CA VAL A 241 7.57 -5.92 7.80
C VAL A 241 8.74 -6.70 7.18
N GLU A 242 9.64 -7.24 8.01
CA GLU A 242 10.77 -8.04 7.54
C GLU A 242 10.34 -9.34 6.87
N LEU A 243 9.36 -10.04 7.45
CA LEU A 243 8.74 -11.21 6.84
C LEU A 243 8.22 -10.87 5.44
N LEU A 244 7.43 -9.80 5.31
CA LEU A 244 6.86 -9.39 4.03
C LEU A 244 7.94 -9.00 3.01
N ILE A 245 9.00 -8.31 3.43
CA ILE A 245 10.15 -8.00 2.56
C ILE A 245 10.82 -9.30 2.10
N GLY A 246 11.14 -10.19 3.04
CA GLY A 246 11.89 -11.40 2.74
C GLY A 246 11.10 -12.40 1.90
N LEU A 247 9.78 -12.46 2.06
CA LEU A 247 8.90 -13.25 1.20
C LEU A 247 8.89 -12.74 -0.25
N HIS A 248 9.08 -11.44 -0.50
CA HIS A 248 9.16 -10.89 -1.86
C HIS A 248 10.56 -10.96 -2.49
N ASN A 249 11.63 -11.10 -1.67
CA ASN A 249 12.99 -11.18 -2.19
C ASN A 249 13.33 -12.59 -2.69
N SER A 250 13.39 -12.83 -4.00
CA SER A 250 13.67 -14.16 -4.59
C SER A 250 15.01 -14.77 -4.18
N GLU A 251 15.98 -13.97 -3.73
CA GLU A 251 17.32 -14.42 -3.35
C GLU A 251 17.40 -14.95 -1.91
N GLN A 252 16.40 -14.67 -1.07
CA GLN A 252 16.40 -15.10 0.32
C GLN A 252 15.78 -16.48 0.52
N ASP A 253 16.36 -17.25 1.44
CA ASP A 253 15.78 -18.50 1.92
C ASP A 253 14.48 -18.21 2.68
N LYS A 254 13.37 -18.64 2.10
CA LYS A 254 12.03 -18.38 2.64
C LYS A 254 11.80 -19.07 3.98
N LYS A 255 12.42 -20.23 4.20
CA LYS A 255 12.34 -20.94 5.47
C LYS A 255 13.02 -20.12 6.56
N GLU A 256 14.25 -19.65 6.30
CA GLU A 256 15.01 -18.82 7.24
C GLU A 256 14.28 -17.51 7.56
N VAL A 257 13.65 -16.87 6.57
CA VAL A 257 12.84 -15.66 6.77
C VAL A 257 11.67 -15.93 7.72
N ILE A 258 10.93 -17.03 7.54
CA ILE A 258 9.80 -17.39 8.40
C ILE A 258 10.27 -17.76 9.81
N GLU A 259 11.34 -18.52 9.95
CA GLU A 259 11.93 -18.88 11.24
C GLU A 259 12.40 -17.63 12.01
N THR A 260 13.05 -16.70 11.32
CA THR A 260 13.48 -15.42 11.90
C THR A 260 12.30 -14.62 12.43
N PHE A 261 11.19 -14.55 11.68
CA PHE A 261 9.97 -13.90 12.12
C PHE A 261 9.43 -14.53 13.40
N VAL A 262 9.25 -15.85 13.44
CA VAL A 262 8.72 -16.57 14.61
C VAL A 262 9.62 -16.35 15.83
N ASN A 263 10.94 -16.43 15.66
CA ASN A 263 11.89 -16.24 16.75
C ASN A 263 11.84 -14.82 17.33
N LYS A 264 11.82 -13.78 16.48
CA LYS A 264 11.68 -12.39 16.94
C LYS A 264 10.39 -12.15 17.72
N CYS A 265 9.28 -12.69 17.23
CA CYS A 265 8.00 -12.56 17.92
C CYS A 265 7.97 -13.35 19.24
N SER A 266 8.58 -14.53 19.28
CA SER A 266 8.72 -15.33 20.50
C SER A 266 9.47 -14.57 21.59
N THR A 267 10.62 -13.97 21.27
CA THR A 267 11.37 -13.12 22.20
C THR A 267 10.55 -11.95 22.70
N ALA A 268 9.84 -11.24 21.81
CA ALA A 268 8.97 -10.13 22.21
C ALA A 268 7.84 -10.58 23.16
N LEU A 269 7.25 -11.76 22.94
CA LEU A 269 6.22 -12.29 23.83
C LEU A 269 6.77 -12.73 25.20
N GLN A 270 7.99 -13.28 25.25
CA GLN A 270 8.66 -13.61 26.51
C GLN A 270 8.91 -12.34 27.33
N GLU A 271 9.40 -11.27 26.70
CA GLU A 271 9.56 -9.97 27.35
C GLU A 271 8.23 -9.40 27.85
N ALA A 272 7.17 -9.46 27.03
CA ALA A 272 5.82 -9.04 27.43
C ALA A 272 5.32 -9.83 28.66
N SER A 273 5.55 -11.15 28.68
CA SER A 273 5.19 -11.99 29.82
C SER A 273 5.95 -11.60 31.08
N ALA A 274 7.25 -11.29 30.97
CA ALA A 274 8.06 -10.81 32.08
C ALA A 274 7.60 -9.45 32.62
N LEU A 275 6.95 -8.63 31.79
CA LEU A 275 6.31 -7.37 32.17
C LEU A 275 4.90 -7.56 32.78
N GLY A 276 4.44 -8.80 32.97
CA GLY A 276 3.16 -9.10 33.61
C GLY A 276 1.94 -9.08 32.68
N VAL A 277 2.13 -9.13 31.36
CA VAL A 277 1.02 -9.28 30.41
C VAL A 277 0.30 -10.60 30.65
N ALA A 278 -1.04 -10.57 30.66
CA ALA A 278 -1.85 -11.74 30.97
C ALA A 278 -1.56 -12.91 30.01
N LYS A 279 -1.43 -14.13 30.57
CA LYS A 279 -1.15 -15.35 29.81
C LYS A 279 -2.14 -15.58 28.67
N SER A 280 -3.42 -15.25 28.86
CA SER A 280 -4.45 -15.36 27.82
C SER A 280 -4.18 -14.47 26.60
N ILE A 281 -3.62 -13.28 26.80
CA ILE A 281 -3.21 -12.36 25.73
C ILE A 281 -2.01 -12.94 25.00
N ILE A 282 -0.97 -13.38 25.74
CA ILE A 282 0.23 -14.02 25.17
C ILE A 282 -0.15 -15.24 24.31
N THR A 283 -1.05 -16.10 24.80
CA THR A 283 -1.54 -17.26 24.04
C THR A 283 -2.24 -16.86 22.75
N LYS A 284 -3.14 -15.86 22.80
CA LYS A 284 -3.84 -15.38 21.60
C LYS A 284 -2.87 -14.81 20.56
N VAL A 285 -1.92 -13.98 20.98
CA VAL A 285 -0.93 -13.40 20.06
C VAL A 285 -0.01 -14.48 19.49
N SER A 286 0.45 -15.42 20.31
CA SER A 286 1.25 -16.58 19.86
C SER A 286 0.51 -17.39 18.79
N GLN A 287 -0.78 -17.68 18.99
CA GLN A 287 -1.61 -18.32 17.97
C GLN A 287 -1.69 -17.49 16.68
N GLY A 288 -1.86 -16.16 16.78
CA GLY A 288 -1.83 -15.26 15.63
C GLY A 288 -0.51 -15.31 14.85
N ILE A 289 0.63 -15.35 15.53
CA ILE A 289 1.97 -15.48 14.92
C ILE A 289 2.09 -16.80 14.15
N LEU A 290 1.61 -17.90 14.73
CA LEU A 290 1.64 -19.22 14.09
C LEU A 290 0.75 -19.27 12.84
N VAL A 291 -0.42 -18.63 12.88
CA VAL A 291 -1.30 -18.51 11.71
C VAL A 291 -0.62 -17.72 10.59
N VAL A 292 0.09 -16.62 10.91
CA VAL A 292 0.88 -15.86 9.93
C VAL A 292 2.01 -16.71 9.34
N ALA A 293 2.76 -17.44 10.16
CA ALA A 293 3.82 -18.32 9.69
C ALA A 293 3.29 -19.42 8.76
N ALA A 294 2.19 -20.08 9.14
CA ALA A 294 1.54 -21.10 8.32
C ALA A 294 1.04 -20.53 6.98
N ALA A 295 0.37 -19.37 7.00
CA ALA A 295 -0.10 -18.71 5.78
C ALA A 295 1.05 -18.26 4.87
N SER A 296 2.19 -17.86 5.46
CA SER A 296 3.41 -17.52 4.72
C SER A 296 3.98 -18.73 3.97
N THR A 297 4.08 -19.88 4.65
CA THR A 297 4.53 -21.14 4.04
C THR A 297 3.66 -21.54 2.86
N VAL A 298 2.33 -21.48 3.02
CA VAL A 298 1.39 -21.75 1.92
C VAL A 298 1.59 -20.76 0.76
N THR A 299 1.79 -19.47 1.06
CA THR A 299 2.02 -18.44 0.04
C THR A 299 3.30 -18.70 -0.77
N VAL A 300 4.39 -19.13 -0.11
CA VAL A 300 5.65 -19.49 -0.77
C VAL A 300 5.46 -20.71 -1.69
N LEU A 301 4.74 -21.73 -1.23
CA LEU A 301 4.45 -22.92 -2.02
C LEU A 301 3.59 -22.59 -3.24
N LEU A 302 2.54 -21.77 -3.08
CA LEU A 302 1.71 -21.36 -4.21
C LEU A 302 2.45 -20.43 -5.18
N GLY A 303 3.26 -19.51 -4.67
CA GLY A 303 4.06 -18.60 -5.48
C GLY A 303 5.12 -19.32 -6.32
N SER A 304 5.74 -20.38 -5.79
CA SER A 304 6.68 -21.22 -6.53
C SER A 304 5.99 -22.12 -7.57
N LEU A 305 4.74 -22.54 -7.34
CA LEU A 305 3.97 -23.36 -8.28
C LEU A 305 3.38 -22.56 -9.46
N ILE A 306 3.06 -21.27 -9.27
CA ILE A 306 2.50 -20.42 -10.34
C ILE A 306 3.52 -20.12 -11.45
N PHE A 307 4.83 -20.26 -11.20
CA PHE A 307 5.85 -20.24 -12.26
C PHE A 307 6.05 -21.59 -12.98
N GLY A 308 5.49 -22.69 -12.46
CA GLY A 308 5.62 -24.02 -13.03
C GLY A 308 4.46 -24.43 -13.94
N LEU A 309 3.21 -24.25 -13.50
CA LEU A 309 2.02 -24.69 -14.26
C LEU A 309 0.83 -23.81 -13.86
N GLY A 310 0.29 -23.05 -14.83
CA GLY A 310 -0.87 -22.18 -14.63
C GLY A 310 -2.14 -22.93 -14.27
N ILE A 311 -2.32 -23.25 -12.99
CA ILE A 311 -3.60 -23.70 -12.43
C ILE A 311 -3.89 -22.87 -11.18
N GLY A 312 -4.84 -21.95 -11.33
CA GLY A 312 -5.38 -21.17 -10.23
C GLY A 312 -6.23 -22.01 -9.28
N THR A 313 -6.35 -21.48 -8.07
CA THR A 313 -7.42 -21.74 -7.09
C THR A 313 -7.57 -23.17 -6.60
N LEU A 314 -6.95 -23.48 -5.46
CA LEU A 314 -7.42 -24.56 -4.59
C LEU A 314 -7.38 -24.18 -3.10
N ILE A 315 -8.55 -23.73 -2.65
CA ILE A 315 -9.23 -24.03 -1.38
C ILE A 315 -8.39 -23.95 -0.10
N ILE A 316 -8.56 -22.88 0.69
CA ILE A 316 -8.48 -22.96 2.16
C ILE A 316 -9.50 -22.01 2.80
N GLY A 317 -10.79 -22.29 2.59
CA GLY A 317 -11.89 -21.68 3.35
C GLY A 317 -12.09 -22.29 4.75
N SER A 318 -11.17 -23.14 5.21
CA SER A 318 -11.33 -23.96 6.43
C SER A 318 -10.41 -23.56 7.60
N LEU A 319 -9.61 -22.49 7.48
CA LEU A 319 -8.72 -22.05 8.57
C LEU A 319 -9.41 -21.16 9.63
N ILE A 320 -10.61 -20.65 9.37
CA ILE A 320 -11.19 -19.55 10.18
C ILE A 320 -12.24 -20.03 11.21
N GLY A 321 -12.59 -21.33 11.24
CA GLY A 321 -13.51 -21.88 12.24
C GLY A 321 -12.77 -22.65 13.34
N ALA A 322 -12.91 -22.21 14.60
CA ALA A 322 -12.38 -22.86 15.79
C ALA A 322 -12.52 -24.40 15.73
N GLY A 323 -11.39 -25.11 15.65
CA GLY A 323 -11.29 -26.56 15.91
C GLY A 323 -11.07 -27.51 14.70
N ILE A 324 -11.29 -27.10 13.44
CA ILE A 324 -11.30 -28.06 12.31
C ILE A 324 -9.94 -28.19 11.58
N GLY A 325 -9.08 -27.18 11.64
CA GLY A 325 -7.75 -27.24 11.00
C GLY A 325 -6.89 -28.41 11.51
N TYR A 326 -6.96 -28.70 12.80
CA TYR A 326 -6.31 -29.85 13.43
C TYR A 326 -6.89 -31.20 12.97
N HIS A 327 -8.18 -31.24 12.65
CA HIS A 327 -8.87 -32.48 12.27
C HIS A 327 -8.61 -32.89 10.81
N LEU A 328 -8.42 -31.93 9.90
CA LEU A 328 -8.12 -32.20 8.49
C LEU A 328 -6.67 -32.67 8.26
N VAL A 329 -5.73 -32.18 9.08
CA VAL A 329 -4.32 -32.62 9.05
C VAL A 329 -4.19 -34.03 9.63
N SER A 330 -4.86 -34.33 10.75
CA SER A 330 -4.83 -35.66 11.38
C SER A 330 -5.53 -36.76 10.57
N GLN A 331 -6.39 -36.42 9.60
CA GLN A 331 -7.05 -37.37 8.70
C GLN A 331 -6.30 -37.65 7.37
N GLY A 332 -5.09 -37.11 7.19
CA GLY A 332 -4.18 -37.57 6.11
C GLY A 332 -4.55 -37.13 4.69
N PHE A 333 -5.24 -35.98 4.54
CA PHE A 333 -5.70 -35.48 3.25
C PHE A 333 -4.58 -34.96 2.32
N PHE A 334 -3.38 -34.68 2.87
CA PHE A 334 -2.18 -34.32 2.11
C PHE A 334 -1.06 -35.33 2.36
N LYS A 335 -1.04 -36.47 1.65
CA LYS A 335 0.09 -37.43 1.71
C LYS A 335 1.34 -36.89 0.99
N SER A 336 1.84 -35.72 1.38
CA SER A 336 2.98 -35.05 0.74
C SER A 336 3.98 -34.48 1.77
N PRO A 337 5.17 -34.03 1.33
CA PRO A 337 6.18 -33.36 2.16
C PRO A 337 5.64 -32.18 2.99
N ILE A 338 4.50 -31.60 2.61
CA ILE A 338 3.81 -30.53 3.34
C ILE A 338 3.35 -31.01 4.72
N ASN A 339 2.87 -32.24 4.85
CA ASN A 339 2.53 -32.79 6.17
C ASN A 339 3.76 -32.88 7.05
N ARG A 340 4.92 -33.27 6.51
CA ARG A 340 6.16 -33.32 7.30
C ARG A 340 6.59 -31.93 7.77
N ALA A 341 6.45 -30.91 6.93
CA ALA A 341 6.77 -29.53 7.32
C ALA A 341 5.78 -28.97 8.35
N PHE A 342 4.49 -29.29 8.23
CA PHE A 342 3.48 -28.91 9.22
C PHE A 342 3.59 -29.74 10.52
N ASP A 343 3.93 -31.02 10.44
CA ASP A 343 4.15 -31.91 11.58
C ASP A 343 5.47 -31.60 12.29
N GLU A 344 6.48 -31.08 11.58
CA GLU A 344 7.69 -30.50 12.20
C GLU A 344 7.40 -29.13 12.83
N LEU A 345 6.56 -28.29 12.20
CA LEU A 345 6.13 -27.01 12.78
C LEU A 345 5.25 -27.24 14.02
N ILE A 346 4.25 -28.11 13.92
CA ILE A 346 3.34 -28.52 15.00
C ILE A 346 4.09 -29.35 16.04
N GLY A 347 5.00 -30.25 15.64
CA GLY A 347 5.85 -31.00 16.56
C GLY A 347 6.79 -30.08 17.34
N ALA A 348 7.32 -29.03 16.73
CA ALA A 348 8.05 -27.98 17.44
C ALA A 348 7.15 -27.15 18.37
N ILE A 349 5.87 -26.96 18.03
CA ILE A 349 4.86 -26.29 18.87
C ILE A 349 4.43 -27.17 20.05
N ASP A 350 4.30 -28.49 19.85
CA ASP A 350 3.82 -29.45 20.85
C ASP A 350 4.94 -29.83 21.83
N ILE A 351 6.18 -29.94 21.35
CA ILE A 351 7.37 -30.20 22.17
C ILE A 351 7.83 -28.94 22.94
N ASN A 352 7.52 -27.72 22.46
CA ASN A 352 7.81 -26.45 23.16
C ASN A 352 6.56 -25.71 23.68
N SER A 353 5.47 -26.42 23.96
CA SER A 353 4.36 -25.86 24.76
C SER A 353 4.77 -25.52 26.21
N ASN A 354 6.05 -25.73 26.57
CA ASN A 354 6.79 -25.06 27.64
C ASN A 354 7.22 -23.62 27.27
N PHE A 355 6.32 -22.79 26.74
CA PHE A 355 6.59 -21.35 26.57
C PHE A 355 6.77 -20.60 27.91
N ILE A 356 6.51 -21.29 29.03
CA ILE A 356 6.90 -20.91 30.39
C ILE A 356 7.22 -22.22 31.11
N GLU A 357 8.50 -22.51 31.36
CA GLU A 357 8.89 -23.57 32.30
C GLU A 357 8.86 -23.00 33.73
N ASP A 358 8.02 -23.61 34.57
CA ASP A 358 7.99 -23.41 36.02
C ASP A 358 9.35 -23.75 36.62
N THR A 359 10.09 -22.74 37.06
CA THR A 359 11.20 -22.95 37.99
C THR A 359 10.63 -23.05 39.41
N THR A 360 10.25 -24.28 39.77
CA THR A 360 10.32 -24.87 41.12
C THR A 360 10.49 -23.93 42.32
N LEU A 361 9.43 -23.82 43.14
CA LEU A 361 9.55 -23.66 44.59
C LEU A 361 8.76 -24.79 45.29
N THR A 362 9.39 -25.94 45.42
CA THR A 362 9.07 -26.91 46.47
C THR A 362 10.01 -26.71 47.65
N SER A 363 9.39 -26.31 48.77
CA SER A 363 9.72 -26.69 50.15
C SER A 363 11.15 -26.47 50.66
N LEU A 364 11.31 -25.48 51.54
CA LEU A 364 12.02 -25.67 52.80
C LEU A 364 11.12 -25.18 53.93
N GLY A 365 10.38 -26.13 54.50
CA GLY A 365 9.91 -26.06 55.87
C GLY A 365 10.78 -27.00 56.70
N SER A 366 11.64 -26.41 57.54
CA SER A 366 12.16 -26.95 58.79
C SER A 366 12.69 -25.80 59.61
#